data_AF-A0A450WQZ7-F1
#
_entry.id   AF-A0A450WQZ7-F1
#
_cell.length_a   1.000
_cell.length_b   1.000
_cell.length_c   1.000
_cell.angle_alpha   90.00
_cell.angle_beta   90.00
_cell.angle_gamma   90.00
#
_symmetry.space_group_name_H-M   'P 1'
#
loop_
_entity.id
_entity.type
_entity.pdbx_description
1 polymer ?
#
loop_
_entity_poly.entity_id
_entity_poly.type
_entity_poly.pdbx_seq_one_letter_code
_entity_poly.pdbx_strand_id
1 'polypeptide(L)'
;MFDDDVFEKWLDTKSQDIVDKMGRGEPLLTEEMMVLVLKAQSNHFHHLDKDLRNDMKTLREDMRDEMKTLREDMRDEMKTLRGDMRDEIKTLREDMDKRFEQVMRRIDRFMFWSLGITIASAAFVVTYLK
;
A
#
# COMPACT_ATOMS: atom_id res chain seq x y z
N MET A 1 27.81 10.37 -34.96
CA MET A 1 28.01 10.58 -33.51
C MET A 1 29.51 10.74 -33.37
N PHE A 2 30.01 11.96 -33.13
CA PHE A 2 31.42 12.10 -32.79
C PHE A 2 31.65 11.23 -31.56
N ASP A 3 32.78 10.51 -31.47
CA ASP A 3 33.10 9.76 -30.26
C ASP A 3 33.20 10.77 -29.11
N ASP A 4 32.15 10.84 -28.27
CA ASP A 4 32.06 11.78 -27.13
C ASP A 4 33.32 11.63 -26.24
N ASP A 5 33.86 10.41 -26.14
CA ASP A 5 35.13 10.08 -25.48
C ASP A 5 36.36 10.83 -26.05
N VAL A 6 36.40 11.09 -27.36
CA VAL A 6 37.57 11.73 -28.00
C VAL A 6 37.54 13.23 -27.73
N PHE A 7 36.37 13.86 -27.79
CA PHE A 7 36.21 15.28 -27.51
C PHE A 7 36.44 15.58 -26.02
N GLU A 8 35.89 14.76 -25.11
CA GLU A 8 36.13 14.91 -23.67
C GLU A 8 37.61 14.75 -23.33
N LYS A 9 38.28 13.71 -23.83
CA LYS A 9 39.74 13.53 -23.59
C LYS A 9 40.56 14.69 -24.15
N TRP A 10 40.19 15.23 -25.31
CA TRP A 10 40.85 16.39 -25.88
C TRP A 10 40.63 17.65 -25.05
N LEU A 11 39.38 17.91 -24.62
CA LEU A 11 39.03 19.04 -23.75
C LEU A 11 39.78 18.96 -22.42
N ASP A 12 39.88 17.77 -21.82
CA ASP A 12 40.57 17.55 -20.56
C ASP A 12 42.06 17.88 -20.71
N THR A 13 42.70 17.30 -21.72
CA THR A 13 44.11 17.53 -22.03
C THR A 13 44.37 19.03 -22.28
N LYS A 14 43.55 19.69 -23.10
CA LYS A 14 43.71 21.12 -23.38
C LYS A 14 43.43 22.01 -22.19
N SER A 15 42.42 21.69 -21.37
CA SER A 15 42.17 22.46 -20.15
C SER A 15 43.34 22.37 -19.18
N GLN A 16 43.98 21.20 -19.07
CA GLN A 16 45.14 20.99 -18.21
C GLN A 16 46.36 21.79 -18.70
N ASP A 17 46.66 21.73 -20.01
CA ASP A 17 47.73 22.53 -20.61
C ASP A 17 47.54 24.04 -20.34
N ILE A 18 46.31 24.53 -20.44
CA ILE A 18 45.95 25.94 -20.21
C ILE A 18 46.11 26.32 -18.73
N VAL A 19 45.68 25.45 -17.81
CA VAL A 19 45.86 25.64 -16.36
C VAL A 19 47.35 25.67 -16.00
N ASP A 20 48.15 24.79 -16.57
CA ASP A 20 49.60 24.75 -16.34
C ASP A 20 50.31 25.98 -16.91
N LYS A 21 49.83 26.51 -18.04
CA LYS A 21 50.30 27.78 -18.64
C LYS A 21 49.93 28.98 -17.76
N MET A 22 48.71 29.02 -17.23
CA MET A 22 48.27 30.03 -16.26
C MET A 22 49.15 30.00 -14.99
N GLY A 23 49.48 28.79 -14.49
CA GLY A 23 50.36 28.60 -13.34
C GLY A 23 51.81 29.09 -13.56
N ARG A 24 52.24 29.19 -14.82
CA ARG A 24 53.54 29.76 -15.22
C ARG A 24 53.52 31.29 -15.38
N GLY A 25 52.35 31.94 -15.24
CA GLY A 25 52.19 33.39 -15.35
C GLY A 25 52.09 33.91 -16.79
N GLU A 26 51.88 33.04 -17.77
CA GLU A 26 51.69 33.43 -19.16
C GLU A 26 50.25 33.96 -19.40
N PRO A 27 50.06 34.98 -20.25
CA PRO A 27 48.72 35.49 -20.57
C PRO A 27 47.93 34.45 -21.37
N LEU A 28 46.64 34.33 -21.05
CA LEU A 28 45.72 33.47 -21.79
C LEU A 28 45.14 34.18 -23.01
N LEU A 29 45.08 33.44 -24.12
CA LEU A 29 44.37 33.86 -25.32
C LEU A 29 42.85 33.68 -25.12
N THR A 30 42.06 34.44 -25.87
CA THR A 30 40.59 34.33 -25.87
C THR A 30 40.11 32.90 -26.17
N GLU A 31 40.80 32.20 -27.06
CA GLU A 31 40.52 30.79 -27.41
C GLU A 31 40.75 29.86 -26.22
N GLU A 32 41.82 30.08 -25.44
CA GLU A 32 42.14 29.29 -24.24
C GLU A 32 41.09 29.52 -23.14
N MET A 33 40.62 30.76 -22.98
CA MET A 33 39.49 31.05 -22.09
C MET A 33 38.20 30.35 -22.52
N MET A 34 37.93 30.31 -23.82
CA MET A 34 36.76 29.63 -24.38
C MET A 34 36.79 28.12 -24.10
N VAL A 35 37.97 27.49 -24.21
CA VAL A 35 38.16 26.07 -23.85
C VAL A 35 37.86 25.82 -22.37
N LEU A 36 38.30 26.70 -21.47
CA LEU A 36 37.99 26.57 -20.04
C LEU A 36 36.48 26.70 -19.76
N VAL A 37 35.79 27.62 -20.44
CA VAL A 37 34.33 27.76 -20.33
C VAL A 37 33.62 26.51 -20.84
N LEU A 38 34.04 25.97 -21.99
CA LEU A 38 33.49 24.74 -22.54
C LEU A 38 33.69 23.55 -21.60
N LYS A 39 34.88 23.43 -20.98
CA LYS A 39 35.16 22.40 -19.98
C LYS A 39 34.27 22.54 -18.75
N ALA A 40 34.10 23.76 -18.24
CA ALA A 40 33.23 24.03 -17.10
C ALA A 40 31.75 23.69 -17.42
N GLN A 41 31.27 24.07 -18.60
CA GLN A 41 29.91 23.75 -19.05
C GLN A 41 29.71 22.24 -19.22
N SER A 42 30.65 21.56 -19.89
CA SER A 42 30.61 20.10 -20.07
C SER A 42 30.55 19.37 -18.73
N ASN A 43 31.41 19.73 -17.78
CA ASN A 43 31.36 19.16 -16.42
C ASN A 43 30.01 19.42 -15.73
N HIS A 44 29.48 20.64 -15.83
CA HIS A 44 28.19 20.99 -15.22
C HIS A 44 27.02 20.17 -15.82
N PHE A 45 26.99 19.99 -17.14
CA PHE A 45 26.00 19.13 -17.79
C PHE A 45 26.13 17.67 -17.39
N HIS A 46 27.36 17.16 -17.24
CA HIS A 46 27.60 15.80 -16.78
C HIS A 46 27.09 15.58 -15.34
N HIS A 47 27.34 16.54 -14.46
CA HIS A 47 26.80 16.52 -13.09
C HIS A 47 25.27 16.56 -13.09
N LEU A 48 24.65 17.46 -13.87
CA LEU A 48 23.20 17.55 -13.99
C LEU A 48 22.57 16.24 -14.51
N ASP A 49 23.14 15.61 -15.54
CA ASP A 49 22.63 14.33 -16.05
C ASP A 49 22.72 13.23 -14.99
N LYS A 50 23.83 13.17 -14.27
CA LYS A 50 24.03 12.21 -13.19
C LYS A 50 23.04 12.42 -12.05
N ASP A 51 22.83 13.66 -11.63
CA ASP A 51 21.90 14.02 -10.55
C ASP A 51 20.46 13.69 -10.96
N LEU A 52 20.04 14.08 -12.17
CA LEU A 52 18.72 13.74 -12.72
C LEU A 52 18.51 12.21 -12.79
N ARG A 53 19.52 11.45 -13.20
CA ARG A 53 19.44 9.98 -13.22
C ARG A 53 19.31 9.39 -11.82
N ASN A 54 19.96 9.97 -10.83
CA ASN A 54 19.85 9.53 -9.44
C ASN A 54 18.47 9.87 -8.87
N ASP A 55 18.00 11.10 -9.06
CA ASP A 55 16.67 11.52 -8.62
C ASP A 55 15.57 10.63 -9.22
N MET A 56 15.67 10.29 -10.51
CA MET A 56 14.74 9.38 -11.16
C MET A 56 14.80 7.95 -10.60
N LYS A 57 15.96 7.48 -10.13
CA LYS A 57 16.07 6.18 -9.45
C LYS A 57 15.44 6.24 -8.08
N THR A 58 15.74 7.27 -7.29
CA THR A 58 15.17 7.48 -5.96
C THR A 58 13.65 7.57 -6.04
N LEU A 59 13.10 8.39 -6.93
CA LEU A 59 11.66 8.49 -7.13
C LEU A 59 11.03 7.14 -7.48
N ARG A 60 11.68 6.34 -8.33
CA ARG A 60 11.19 5.02 -8.72
C ARG A 60 11.22 4.02 -7.55
N GLU A 61 12.23 4.10 -6.69
CA GLU A 61 12.35 3.30 -5.48
C GLU A 61 11.26 3.69 -4.47
N ASP A 62 11.11 4.99 -4.20
CA ASP A 62 10.08 5.53 -3.30
C ASP A 62 8.68 5.10 -3.75
N MET A 63 8.35 5.28 -5.04
CA MET A 63 7.04 4.84 -5.58
C MET A 63 6.82 3.32 -5.43
N ARG A 64 7.88 2.52 -5.54
CA ARG A 64 7.77 1.07 -5.37
C ARG A 64 7.51 0.69 -3.92
N ASP A 65 8.15 1.37 -2.99
CA ASP A 65 7.99 1.14 -1.55
C ASP A 65 6.64 1.64 -1.05
N GLU A 66 6.16 2.79 -1.53
CA GLU A 66 4.80 3.28 -1.29
C GLU A 66 3.75 2.28 -1.79
N MET A 67 3.91 1.77 -3.01
CA MET A 67 2.98 0.78 -3.57
C MET A 67 2.97 -0.53 -2.78
N LYS A 68 4.12 -0.94 -2.25
CA LYS A 68 4.23 -2.12 -1.38
C LYS A 68 3.50 -1.88 -0.06
N THR A 69 3.71 -0.72 0.56
CA THR A 69 3.07 -0.32 1.81
C THR A 69 1.55 -0.29 1.65
N LEU A 70 1.04 0.38 0.61
CA LEU A 70 -0.39 0.43 0.30
C LEU A 70 -0.99 -0.97 0.14
N ARG A 71 -0.28 -1.89 -0.53
CA ARG A 71 -0.74 -3.26 -0.72
C ARG A 71 -0.79 -4.05 0.60
N GLU A 72 0.15 -3.80 1.50
CA GLU A 72 0.16 -4.40 2.84
C GLU A 72 -1.00 -3.88 3.68
N ASP A 73 -1.21 -2.56 3.70
CA ASP A 73 -2.31 -1.91 4.40
C ASP A 73 -3.68 -2.44 3.92
N MET A 74 -3.91 -2.47 2.60
CA MET A 74 -5.15 -3.03 2.05
C MET A 74 -5.37 -4.49 2.44
N ARG A 75 -4.30 -5.29 2.54
CA ARG A 75 -4.40 -6.69 2.92
C ARG A 75 -4.79 -6.82 4.39
N ASP A 76 -4.26 -5.97 5.25
CA ASP A 76 -4.55 -5.99 6.68
C ASP A 76 -5.95 -5.44 6.97
N GLU A 77 -6.38 -4.37 6.31
CA GLU A 77 -7.77 -3.90 6.35
C GLU A 77 -8.75 -5.01 5.94
N MET A 78 -8.46 -5.75 4.87
CA MET A 78 -9.32 -6.85 4.42
C MET A 78 -9.37 -7.99 5.43
N LYS A 79 -8.28 -8.28 6.15
CA LYS A 79 -8.29 -9.28 7.24
C LYS A 79 -9.15 -8.80 8.40
N THR A 80 -9.02 -7.54 8.79
CA THR A 80 -9.81 -6.93 9.87
C THR A 80 -11.29 -6.99 9.52
N LEU A 81 -11.69 -6.51 8.33
CA LEU A 81 -13.08 -6.58 7.86
C LEU A 81 -13.64 -8.00 7.87
N ARG A 82 -12.83 -8.99 7.47
CA ARG A 82 -13.24 -10.40 7.49
C ARG A 82 -13.41 -10.93 8.91
N GLY A 83 -12.58 -10.48 9.85
CA GLY A 83 -12.70 -10.75 11.27
C GLY A 83 -14.01 -10.19 11.82
N ASP A 84 -14.25 -8.90 11.61
CA ASP A 84 -15.44 -8.19 12.06
C ASP A 84 -16.73 -8.86 11.54
N MET A 85 -16.77 -9.18 10.24
CA MET A 85 -17.91 -9.91 9.66
C MET A 85 -18.14 -11.27 10.31
N ARG A 86 -17.07 -11.99 10.66
CA ARG A 86 -17.19 -13.32 11.30
C ARG A 86 -17.77 -13.18 12.70
N ASP A 87 -17.33 -12.18 13.45
CA ASP A 87 -17.82 -11.89 14.79
C ASP A 87 -19.27 -11.42 14.76
N GLU A 88 -19.64 -10.55 13.82
CA GLU A 88 -21.02 -10.11 13.62
C GLU A 88 -21.95 -11.29 13.29
N ILE A 89 -21.53 -12.19 12.39
CA ILE A 89 -22.28 -13.42 12.08
C ILE A 89 -22.44 -14.30 13.32
N LYS A 90 -21.41 -14.41 14.16
CA LYS A 90 -21.47 -15.19 15.39
C LYS A 90 -22.47 -14.59 16.36
N THR A 91 -22.43 -13.27 16.58
CA THR A 91 -23.41 -12.55 17.42
C THR A 91 -24.83 -12.74 16.90
N LEU A 92 -25.05 -12.60 15.58
CA LEU A 92 -26.35 -12.83 14.96
C LEU A 92 -26.86 -14.26 15.19
N ARG A 93 -25.99 -15.27 15.06
CA ARG A 93 -26.35 -16.67 15.34
C ARG A 93 -26.75 -16.87 16.80
N GLU A 94 -25.96 -16.36 17.74
CA GLU A 94 -26.27 -16.44 19.18
C GLU A 94 -27.61 -15.78 19.52
N ASP A 95 -27.91 -14.63 18.90
CA ASP A 95 -29.19 -13.95 19.09
C ASP A 95 -30.36 -14.72 18.47
N MET A 96 -30.16 -15.34 17.30
CA MET A 96 -31.17 -16.23 16.71
C MET A 96 -31.43 -17.45 17.60
N ASP A 97 -30.39 -18.11 18.11
CA ASP A 97 -30.53 -19.27 19.00
C ASP A 97 -31.31 -18.93 20.26
N LYS A 98 -31.02 -17.78 20.90
CA LYS A 98 -31.81 -17.29 22.05
C LYS A 98 -33.27 -17.07 21.69
N ARG A 99 -33.55 -16.48 20.52
CA ARG A 99 -34.93 -16.27 20.06
C ARG A 99 -35.64 -17.60 19.80
N PHE A 100 -34.97 -18.56 19.17
CA PHE A 100 -35.52 -19.90 18.97
C PHE A 100 -35.81 -20.60 20.29
N GLU A 101 -34.90 -20.53 21.26
CA GLU A 101 -35.11 -21.11 22.60
C GLU A 101 -36.32 -20.48 23.30
N GLN A 102 -36.49 -19.15 23.19
CA GLN A 102 -37.67 -18.46 23.73
C GLN A 102 -38.97 -18.92 23.04
N VAL A 103 -38.95 -19.14 21.72
CA VAL A 103 -40.09 -19.66 20.98
C VAL A 103 -40.42 -21.09 21.41
N MET A 104 -39.43 -21.97 21.51
CA MET A 104 -39.61 -23.36 21.95
C MET A 104 -40.21 -23.40 23.37
N ARG A 105 -39.69 -22.61 24.32
CA ARG A 105 -40.26 -22.52 25.67
C ARG A 105 -41.72 -22.07 25.69
N ARG A 106 -42.13 -21.19 24.76
CA ARG A 106 -43.54 -20.79 24.61
C ARG A 106 -44.37 -21.94 24.08
N ILE A 107 -43.91 -22.61 23.02
CA ILE A 107 -44.58 -23.77 22.42
C ILE A 107 -44.76 -24.89 23.45
N ASP A 108 -43.71 -25.22 24.21
CA ASP A 108 -43.78 -26.24 25.26
C ASP A 108 -44.84 -25.90 26.30
N ARG A 109 -44.86 -24.64 26.77
CA ARG A 109 -45.88 -24.17 27.69
C ARG A 109 -47.29 -24.34 27.11
N PHE A 110 -47.50 -23.92 25.86
CA PHE A 110 -48.79 -24.11 25.18
C PHE A 110 -49.18 -25.59 25.07
N MET A 111 -48.22 -26.46 24.74
CA MET A 111 -48.44 -27.91 24.66
C MET A 111 -48.83 -28.51 26.01
N PHE A 112 -48.18 -28.11 27.10
CA PHE A 112 -48.57 -28.56 28.45
C PHE A 112 -50.00 -28.14 28.82
N TRP A 113 -50.39 -26.90 28.54
CA TRP A 113 -51.74 -26.41 28.80
C TRP A 113 -52.79 -27.11 27.93
N SER A 114 -52.52 -27.32 26.63
CA SER A 114 -53.48 -27.95 25.71
C SER A 114 -53.67 -29.44 26.02
N LEU A 115 -52.60 -30.16 26.36
CA LEU A 115 -52.69 -31.56 26.82
C LEU A 115 -53.52 -31.64 28.10
N GLY A 116 -53.31 -30.74 29.06
CA GLY A 116 -54.11 -30.69 30.29
C GLY A 116 -55.61 -30.47 30.02
N ILE A 117 -55.94 -29.52 29.15
CA ILE A 117 -57.34 -29.25 28.75
C ILE A 117 -57.95 -30.46 28.02
N THR A 118 -57.19 -31.13 27.16
CA THR A 118 -57.65 -32.31 26.42
C THR A 118 -57.95 -33.48 27.36
N ILE A 119 -57.05 -33.75 28.31
CA ILE A 119 -57.24 -34.79 29.33
C ILE A 119 -58.45 -34.47 30.23
N ALA A 120 -58.58 -33.21 30.68
CA ALA A 120 -59.71 -32.78 31.50
C ALA A 120 -61.05 -32.92 30.76
N SER A 121 -61.10 -32.53 29.48
CA SER A 121 -62.28 -32.71 28.63
C SER A 121 -62.65 -34.19 28.48
N ALA A 122 -61.67 -35.07 28.22
CA ALA A 122 -61.91 -36.50 28.11
C ALA A 122 -62.42 -37.12 29.42
N ALA A 123 -61.83 -36.73 30.57
CA ALA A 123 -62.25 -37.19 31.88
C ALA A 123 -63.69 -36.74 32.23
N PHE A 124 -64.04 -35.49 31.90
CA PHE A 124 -65.38 -34.95 32.08
C PHE A 124 -66.42 -35.75 31.29
N VAL A 125 -66.15 -36.03 30.01
CA VAL A 125 -67.04 -36.85 29.16
C VAL A 125 -67.25 -38.25 29.77
N VAL A 126 -66.17 -38.91 30.21
CA VAL A 126 -66.26 -40.26 30.81
C VAL A 126 -67.02 -40.26 32.14
N THR A 127 -66.89 -39.23 32.97
CA THR A 127 -67.63 -39.13 34.24
C THR A 127 -69.10 -38.80 34.05
N TYR A 128 -69.48 -38.04 33.02
CA TYR A 128 -70.88 -37.68 32.75
C TYR A 128 -71.67 -38.76 32.01
N LEU A 129 -70.99 -39.64 31.27
CA LEU A 129 -71.59 -40.77 30.54
C LEU A 129 -71.74 -42.04 31.39
N LYS A 130 -71.37 -42.00 32.67
CA LYS A 130 -71.40 -43.13 33.60
C LYS A 130 -72.34 -42.84 34.76
#